data_AF-A0A0G0UIG8-F1
#
_entry.id   AF-A0A0G0UIG8-F1
#
_cell.length_a   1.000
_cell.length_b   1.000
_cell.length_c   1.000
_cell.angle_alpha   90.00
_cell.angle_beta   90.00
_cell.angle_gamma   90.00
#
_symmetry.space_group_name_H-M   'P 1'
#
loop_
_entity.id
_entity.type
_entity.pdbx_description
1 polymer ?
#
loop_
_entity_poly.entity_id
_entity_poly.type
_entity_poly.pdbx_seq_one_letter_code
_entity_poly.pdbx_strand_id
1 'polypeptide(L)' 'MVITIASVLILELINTSLESMVDIVSPEIRPEAKIAKDVAAASVFIASIASVIIGALLFLSK' A
#
# COMPACT_ATOMS: atom_id res chain seq x y z
N MET A 1 9.27 14.45 -3.71
CA MET A 1 9.10 14.11 -2.29
C MET A 1 7.67 14.28 -1.81
N VAL A 2 7.05 15.47 -1.86
CA VAL A 2 5.67 15.64 -1.37
C VAL A 2 4.68 14.69 -2.08
N ILE A 3 4.72 14.64 -3.42
CA ILE A 3 3.83 13.75 -4.20
C ILE A 3 4.07 12.27 -3.86
N THR A 4 5.33 11.82 -3.78
CA THR A 4 5.65 10.42 -3.49
C THR A 4 5.22 10.00 -2.07
N ILE A 5 5.40 10.88 -1.08
CA ILE A 5 4.93 10.65 0.29
C ILE A 5 3.40 10.62 0.33
N ALA A 6 2.74 11.59 -0.31
CA ALA A 6 1.28 11.63 -0.38
C ALA A 6 0.71 10.37 -1.06
N SER A 7 1.34 9.88 -2.14
CA SER A 7 0.93 8.64 -2.80
C SER A 7 1.00 7.42 -1.89
N VAL A 8 2.06 7.28 -1.07
CA VAL A 8 2.17 6.17 -0.11
C VAL A 8 1.06 6.25 0.94
N LEU A 9 0.79 7.44 1.48
CA LEU A 9 -0.28 7.65 2.47
C LEU A 9 -1.67 7.35 1.87
N ILE A 10 -1.93 7.79 0.63
CA ILE A 10 -3.18 7.48 -0.07
C ILE A 10 -3.32 5.96 -0.25
N LEU A 11 -2.24 5.26 -0.63
CA LEU A 11 -2.26 3.81 -0.79
C LEU A 11 -2.52 3.09 0.53
N GLU A 12 -1.98 3.57 1.65
CA GLU A 12 -2.23 3.00 2.98
C GLU A 12 -3.71 3.15 3.40
N LEU A 13 -4.30 4.31 3.11
CA LEU A 13 -5.73 4.56 3.37
C LEU A 13 -6.60 3.66 2.49
N ILE A 14 -6.24 3.49 1.22
CA ILE A 14 -6.93 2.56 0.31
C ILE A 14 -6.80 1.13 0.81
N ASN A 15 -5.61 0.68 1.22
CA ASN A 15 -5.37 -0.65 1.79
C ASN A 15 -6.27 -0.90 3.01
N THR A 16 -6.30 0.03 3.96
CA THR A 16 -7.16 -0.05 5.16
C THR A 16 -8.65 -0.11 4.79
N SER A 17 -9.09 0.70 3.83
CA SER A 17 -10.48 0.69 3.38
C SER A 17 -10.85 -0.63 2.71
N LEU A 18 -9.94 -1.20 1.90
CA LEU A 18 -10.16 -2.46 1.21
C LEU A 18 -10.18 -3.62 2.20
N GLU A 19 -9.29 -3.61 3.20
CA GLU A 19 -9.30 -4.58 4.28
C GLU A 19 -10.65 -4.57 5.04
N SER A 20 -11.14 -3.37 5.37
CA SER A 20 -12.45 -3.20 6.01
C SER A 20 -13.60 -3.71 5.13
N MET A 21 -13.55 -3.46 3.82
CA MET A 21 -14.55 -3.98 2.89
C MET A 21 -14.53 -5.51 2.82
N VAL A 22 -13.33 -6.11 2.78
CA VAL A 22 -13.16 -7.56 2.78
C VAL A 22 -13.70 -8.18 4.07
N ASP A 23 -13.49 -7.55 5.22
CA ASP A 23 -14.02 -8.02 6.51
C ASP A 23 -15.55 -7.96 6.58
N ILE A 24 -16.15 -6.93 5.96
CA ILE A 24 -17.62 -6.82 5.86
C ILE A 24 -18.20 -7.89 4.93
N VAL A 25 -17.55 -8.14 3.79
CA VAL A 25 -18.05 -9.07 2.74
C VAL A 25 -17.74 -10.53 3.07
N SER A 26 -16.64 -10.80 3.78
CA SER A 26 -16.20 -12.14 4.19
C SER A 26 -15.90 -12.16 5.71
N PRO A 27 -16.93 -12.22 6.57
CA PRO A 27 -16.77 -12.25 8.02
C PRO A 27 -15.99 -13.47 8.52
N GLU A 28 -16.07 -14.57 7.79
CA GLU A 28 -15.27 -15.77 8.02
C GLU A 28 -13.95 -15.69 7.25
N ILE A 29 -12.86 -16.15 7.87
CA ILE A 29 -11.54 -16.14 7.24
C ILE A 29 -11.52 -17.14 6.09
N ARG A 30 -11.65 -16.61 4.88
CA ARG A 30 -11.54 -17.35 3.63
C ARG A 30 -10.13 -17.23 3.05
N PRO A 31 -9.57 -18.30 2.45
CA PRO A 31 -8.25 -18.23 1.81
C PRO A 31 -8.14 -17.10 0.76
N GLU A 32 -9.21 -16.85 0.02
CA GLU A 32 -9.25 -15.83 -1.02
C GLU A 32 -9.26 -14.41 -0.42
N ALA A 33 -9.96 -14.21 0.69
CA ALA A 33 -9.98 -12.94 1.42
C ALA A 33 -8.59 -12.60 1.97
N LYS A 34 -7.86 -13.61 2.47
CA LYS A 34 -6.47 -13.45 2.90
C LYS A 34 -5.57 -13.00 1.74
N ILE A 35 -5.67 -13.66 0.58
CA ILE A 35 -4.88 -13.27 -0.60
C ILE A 35 -5.17 -11.82 -1.01
N ALA A 36 -6.44 -11.40 -0.99
CA ALA A 36 -6.81 -10.03 -1.31
C ALA A 36 -6.15 -9.01 -0.37
N LYS A 37 -6.18 -9.27 0.95
CA LYS A 37 -5.52 -8.44 1.96
C LYS A 37 -4.00 -8.42 1.79
N ASP A 38 -3.38 -9.57 1.54
CA ASP A 38 -1.94 -9.69 1.34
C ASP A 38 -1.46 -8.91 0.10
N VAL A 39 -2.22 -8.96 -1.00
CA VAL A 39 -1.92 -8.20 -2.23
C VAL A 39 -2.07 -6.69 -2.01
N ALA A 40 -3.07 -6.27 -1.25
CA ALA A 40 -3.28 -4.87 -0.91
C ALA A 40 -2.11 -4.31 -0.07
N ALA A 41 -1.67 -5.05 0.95
CA ALA A 41 -0.50 -4.71 1.74
C ALA A 41 0.80 -4.69 0.90
N ALA A 42 0.97 -5.66 0.00
CA ALA A 42 2.12 -5.70 -0.91
C ALA A 42 2.17 -4.47 -1.83
N SER A 43 1.02 -3.94 -2.24
CA SER A 43 0.94 -2.73 -3.07
C SER A 43 1.48 -1.50 -2.35
N VAL A 44 1.13 -1.31 -1.08
CA VAL A 44 1.68 -0.23 -0.23
C VAL A 44 3.19 -0.40 -0.07
N PHE A 45 3.65 -1.64 0.20
CA PHE A 45 5.06 -1.93 0.36
C PHE A 45 5.89 -1.52 -0.87
N ILE A 46 5.43 -1.91 -2.07
CA ILE A 46 6.09 -1.53 -3.34
C ILE A 46 6.12 -0.01 -3.50
N ALA A 47 5.01 0.68 -3.21
CA ALA A 47 4.95 2.14 -3.30
C ALA A 47 5.89 2.83 -2.31
N SER A 48 6.03 2.28 -1.11
CA SER A 48 6.96 2.80 -0.08
C SER A 48 8.42 2.68 -0.54
N ILE A 49 8.80 1.53 -1.13
CA ILE A 49 10.14 1.33 -1.71
C ILE A 49 10.37 2.30 -2.86
N ALA A 50 9.40 2.47 -3.76
CA ALA A 50 9.51 3.42 -4.87
C ALA A 50 9.70 4.85 -4.37
N SER A 51 9.00 5.27 -3.30
CA SER A 51 9.17 6.58 -2.68
C SER A 51 10.59 6.78 -2.14
N VAL A 52 11.16 5.77 -1.48
CA VAL A 52 12.56 5.78 -1.00
C VAL A 52 13.54 5.87 -2.16
N ILE A 53 13.37 5.06 -3.22
CA ILE A 53 14.24 5.08 -4.40
C ILE A 53 14.20 6.46 -5.07
N ILE A 54 13.02 7.04 -5.27
CA ILE A 54 12.88 8.38 -5.85
C ILE A 54 13.56 9.43 -4.97
N GLY A 55 13.42 9.34 -3.65
CA GLY A 55 14.11 10.22 -2.72
C GLY A 55 15.63 10.08 -2.84
N ALA A 56 16.15 8.85 -2.81
CA ALA A 56 17.57 8.58 -2.99
C ALA A 56 18.09 9.16 -4.30
N LEU A 57 17.41 8.90 -5.42
CA LEU A 57 17.81 9.43 -6.74
C LEU A 57 17.86 10.97 -6.74
N LEU A 58 16.89 11.66 -6.14
CA LEU A 58 16.89 13.12 -6.09
C LEU A 58 18.02 13.73 -5.25
N PHE A 59 18.44 13.05 -4.18
CA PHE A 59 19.51 13.53 -3.29
C PHE A 59 20.91 13.07 -3.69
N LEU A 60 21.05 11.88 -4.30
CA LEU A 60 22.33 11.37 -4.84
C LEU A 60 22.67 11.92 -6.22
N SER A 61 21.68 12.37 -7.00
CA SER A 61 21.92 13.00 -8.31
C SER A 61 22.30 14.50 -8.21
N LYS A 62 22.49 15.01 -7.00
CA LYS A 62 23.05 16.33 -6.70
C LYS A 62 24.38 16.16 -5.99
#